data_AF-A0A2K4WCZ5-F1
#
_entry.id   AF-A0A2K4WCZ5-F1
#
_cell.length_a   1.000
_cell.length_b   1.000
_cell.length_c   1.000
_cell.angle_alpha   90.00
_cell.angle_beta   90.00
_cell.angle_gamma   90.00
#
_symmetry.space_group_name_H-M   'P 1'
#
loop_
_entity.id
_entity.type
_entity.pdbx_description
1 polymer ?
#
loop_
_entity_poly.entity_id
_entity_poly.type
_entity_poly.pdbx_seq_one_letter_code
_entity_poly.pdbx_strand_id
1 'polypeptide(L)'
;MSSDYLLAGLGYDPEVSAKRLGDGLYEQRLVQQAVVARTGQAFIDGQTSNEAQFKYLMNNAIASKQQLNLAVGVSLSSQQVAALTHDIVWLEEHEVNGEMVLVPVLYLAQADNRLGPTGALIAGNDVSLIAGQNLDNVGTLRAANNLSAAAGNDLVNSGLIEAGNRLDLL
;
A
#
# COMPACT_ATOMS: atom_id res chain seq x y z
N MET A 1 -19.74 -10.44 -0.66
CA MET A 1 -19.48 -9.09 -1.22
C MET A 1 -18.24 -9.14 -2.13
N SER A 2 -18.17 -8.35 -3.21
CA SER A 2 -17.09 -8.37 -4.23
C SER A 2 -16.75 -6.95 -4.68
N SER A 3 -15.72 -6.80 -5.51
CA SER A 3 -15.31 -5.57 -6.18
C SER A 3 -16.41 -4.87 -6.98
N ASP A 4 -17.50 -5.57 -7.32
CA ASP A 4 -18.74 -4.98 -7.87
C ASP A 4 -19.29 -3.83 -7.02
N TYR A 5 -19.11 -3.91 -5.70
CA TYR A 5 -19.52 -2.84 -4.79
C TYR A 5 -18.74 -1.56 -5.03
N LEU A 6 -17.42 -1.67 -5.28
CA LEU A 6 -16.58 -0.53 -5.61
C LEU A 6 -16.98 0.03 -6.99
N LEU A 7 -17.11 -0.82 -8.01
CA LEU A 7 -17.50 -0.38 -9.36
C LEU A 7 -18.85 0.35 -9.37
N ALA A 8 -19.87 -0.21 -8.70
CA ALA A 8 -21.17 0.44 -8.53
C ALA A 8 -21.06 1.79 -7.81
N GLY A 9 -20.25 1.87 -6.73
CA GLY A 9 -20.00 3.12 -6.02
C GLY A 9 -19.23 4.16 -6.84
N LEU A 10 -18.49 3.74 -7.86
CA LEU A 10 -17.77 4.62 -8.78
C LEU A 10 -18.59 5.01 -10.02
N GLY A 11 -19.83 4.49 -10.15
CA GLY A 11 -20.73 4.72 -11.29
C GLY A 11 -20.39 3.90 -12.53
N TYR A 12 -19.64 2.80 -12.39
CA TYR A 12 -19.36 1.86 -13.47
C TYR A 12 -20.50 0.85 -13.61
N ASP A 13 -20.88 0.58 -14.86
CA ASP A 13 -21.94 -0.36 -15.19
C ASP A 13 -21.40 -1.81 -15.10
N PRO A 14 -21.98 -2.67 -14.24
CA PRO A 14 -21.54 -4.05 -14.10
C PRO A 14 -21.73 -4.89 -15.38
N GLU A 15 -22.54 -4.44 -16.35
CA GLU A 15 -22.74 -5.14 -17.64
C GLU A 15 -21.68 -4.76 -18.69
N VAL A 16 -20.99 -3.63 -18.52
CA VAL A 16 -19.84 -3.22 -19.37
C VAL A 16 -18.51 -3.69 -18.75
N SER A 17 -18.59 -4.50 -17.69
CA SER A 17 -17.47 -4.90 -16.83
C SER A 17 -16.34 -5.57 -17.57
N ALA A 18 -15.15 -4.99 -17.42
CA ALA A 18 -13.88 -5.66 -17.67
C ALA A 18 -13.85 -7.02 -16.94
N LYS A 19 -13.13 -8.00 -17.53
CA LYS A 19 -12.94 -9.32 -16.90
C LYS A 19 -12.33 -9.14 -15.51
N ARG A 20 -12.77 -9.94 -14.55
CA ARG A 20 -12.29 -9.91 -13.16
C ARG A 20 -11.37 -11.08 -12.88
N LEU A 21 -10.48 -10.91 -11.91
CA LEU A 21 -9.59 -11.97 -11.45
C LEU A 21 -10.34 -13.18 -10.86
N GLY A 22 -11.48 -12.97 -10.20
CA GLY A 22 -12.20 -14.06 -9.53
C GLY A 22 -13.57 -13.67 -8.97
N ASP A 23 -14.07 -14.51 -8.04
CA ASP A 23 -15.29 -14.24 -7.27
C ASP A 23 -15.00 -13.37 -6.04
N GLY A 24 -16.05 -12.82 -5.43
CA GLY A 24 -15.88 -11.93 -4.28
C GLY A 24 -15.24 -12.57 -3.06
N LEU A 25 -15.31 -13.90 -2.91
CA LEU A 25 -14.66 -14.61 -1.81
C LEU A 25 -13.15 -14.72 -2.04
N TYR A 26 -12.73 -14.98 -3.27
CA TYR A 26 -11.33 -14.99 -3.67
C TYR A 26 -10.69 -13.60 -3.47
N GLU A 27 -11.36 -12.54 -3.94
CA GLU A 27 -10.88 -11.16 -3.78
C GLU A 27 -10.69 -10.76 -2.30
N GLN A 28 -11.65 -11.12 -1.44
CA GLN A 28 -11.55 -10.87 -0.01
C GLN A 28 -10.34 -11.58 0.62
N ARG A 29 -10.07 -12.83 0.23
CA ARG A 29 -8.90 -13.58 0.72
C ARG A 29 -7.60 -12.99 0.19
N LEU A 30 -7.58 -12.58 -1.08
CA LEU A 30 -6.42 -11.93 -1.69
C LEU A 30 -6.04 -10.65 -0.93
N VAL A 31 -7.02 -9.79 -0.66
CA VAL A 31 -6.80 -8.56 0.12
C VAL A 31 -6.40 -8.87 1.55
N GLN A 32 -7.01 -9.87 2.21
CA GLN A 32 -6.59 -10.28 3.54
C GLN A 32 -5.11 -10.71 3.57
N GLN A 33 -4.69 -11.52 2.61
CA GLN A 33 -3.28 -11.94 2.49
C GLN A 33 -2.37 -10.73 2.24
N ALA A 34 -2.79 -9.77 1.42
CA ALA A 34 -2.06 -8.54 1.19
C ALA A 34 -1.93 -7.71 2.48
N VAL A 35 -2.99 -7.62 3.30
CA VAL A 35 -2.93 -6.94 4.62
C VAL A 35 -1.92 -7.64 5.50
N VAL A 36 -2.03 -8.95 5.70
CA VAL A 36 -1.08 -9.73 6.52
C VAL A 36 0.36 -9.55 6.05
N ALA A 37 0.60 -9.63 4.74
CA ALA A 37 1.93 -9.49 4.18
C ALA A 37 2.52 -8.08 4.36
N ARG A 38 1.68 -7.04 4.39
CA ARG A 38 2.12 -5.64 4.48
C ARG A 38 2.18 -5.12 5.91
N THR A 39 1.31 -5.58 6.80
CA THR A 39 1.18 -5.05 8.17
C THR A 39 1.58 -6.07 9.25
N GLY A 40 1.71 -7.35 8.90
CA GLY A 40 1.90 -8.44 9.87
C GLY A 40 0.65 -8.77 10.69
N GLN A 41 -0.48 -8.09 10.45
CA GLN A 41 -1.73 -8.28 11.18
C GLN A 41 -2.79 -8.94 10.30
N ALA A 42 -3.65 -9.74 10.91
CA ALA A 42 -4.77 -10.38 10.21
C ALA A 42 -5.76 -9.37 9.62
N PHE A 43 -5.92 -8.23 10.29
CA PHE A 43 -6.87 -7.19 9.92
C PHE A 43 -6.28 -5.80 10.12
N ILE A 44 -6.82 -4.85 9.37
CA ILE A 44 -6.62 -3.42 9.56
C ILE A 44 -7.34 -2.96 10.83
N ASP A 45 -6.76 -2.00 11.55
CA ASP A 45 -7.29 -1.47 12.80
C ASP A 45 -8.81 -1.20 12.76
N GLY A 46 -9.52 -1.73 13.76
CA GLY A 46 -10.97 -1.59 13.88
C GLY A 46 -11.80 -2.58 13.05
N GLN A 47 -11.18 -3.45 12.24
CA GLN A 47 -11.86 -4.48 11.48
C GLN A 47 -11.69 -5.87 12.11
N THR A 48 -12.73 -6.69 12.02
CA THR A 48 -12.77 -8.03 12.65
C THR A 48 -13.11 -9.17 11.70
N SER A 49 -13.36 -8.86 10.42
CA SER A 49 -13.70 -9.85 9.40
C SER A 49 -13.22 -9.43 8.01
N ASN A 50 -13.03 -10.41 7.11
CA ASN A 50 -12.61 -10.17 5.73
C ASN A 50 -13.60 -9.27 4.99
N GLU A 51 -14.90 -9.50 5.17
CA GLU A 51 -15.95 -8.71 4.51
C GLU A 51 -15.98 -7.26 5.02
N ALA A 52 -15.90 -7.07 6.35
CA ALA A 52 -15.90 -5.73 6.94
C ALA A 52 -14.67 -4.92 6.50
N GLN A 53 -13.48 -5.55 6.52
CA GLN A 53 -12.25 -4.94 6.04
C GLN A 53 -12.31 -4.58 4.57
N PHE A 54 -12.74 -5.52 3.72
CA PHE A 54 -12.81 -5.28 2.29
C PHE A 54 -13.79 -4.14 1.96
N LYS A 55 -14.96 -4.12 2.63
CA LYS A 55 -15.92 -3.02 2.54
C LYS A 55 -15.35 -1.69 3.00
N TYR A 56 -14.65 -1.68 4.13
CA TYR A 56 -14.00 -0.49 4.66
C TYR A 56 -12.99 0.10 3.65
N LEU A 57 -12.13 -0.75 3.09
CA LEU A 57 -11.14 -0.37 2.09
C LEU A 57 -11.76 0.18 0.80
N MET A 58 -12.86 -0.44 0.33
CA MET A 58 -13.58 0.06 -0.84
C MET A 58 -14.30 1.39 -0.57
N ASN A 59 -14.89 1.57 0.61
CA ASN A 59 -15.50 2.85 0.99
C ASN A 59 -14.48 3.99 0.99
N ASN A 60 -13.28 3.73 1.53
CA ASN A 60 -12.19 4.70 1.52
C ASN A 60 -11.69 5.00 0.09
N ALA A 61 -11.65 3.99 -0.79
CA ALA A 61 -11.37 4.18 -2.22
C ALA A 61 -12.39 5.10 -2.91
N ILE A 62 -13.68 4.87 -2.68
CA ILE A 62 -14.76 5.70 -3.24
C ILE A 62 -14.60 7.15 -2.77
N ALA A 63 -14.32 7.36 -1.48
CA ALA A 63 -14.09 8.69 -0.91
C ALA A 63 -12.82 9.37 -1.49
N SER A 64 -11.76 8.59 -1.72
CA SER A 64 -10.47 9.09 -2.22
C SER A 64 -10.46 9.37 -3.72
N LYS A 65 -11.38 8.75 -4.50
CA LYS A 65 -11.45 8.86 -5.97
C LYS A 65 -11.39 10.31 -6.45
N GLN A 66 -12.27 11.17 -5.93
CA GLN A 66 -12.40 12.55 -6.40
C GLN A 66 -11.22 13.41 -5.95
N GLN A 67 -10.72 13.19 -4.74
CA GLN A 67 -9.63 13.98 -4.17
C GLN A 67 -8.29 13.70 -4.85
N LEU A 68 -8.05 12.44 -5.24
CA LEU A 68 -6.79 11.98 -5.83
C LEU A 68 -6.88 11.74 -7.34
N ASN A 69 -8.03 12.04 -7.95
CA ASN A 69 -8.32 11.82 -9.37
C ASN A 69 -8.01 10.38 -9.83
N LEU A 70 -8.46 9.39 -9.05
CA LEU A 70 -8.16 7.98 -9.30
C LEU A 70 -8.96 7.44 -10.49
N ALA A 71 -8.29 6.69 -11.37
CA ALA A 71 -8.88 6.02 -12.51
C ALA A 71 -8.91 4.50 -12.30
N VAL A 72 -10.06 3.87 -12.57
CA VAL A 72 -10.19 2.41 -12.51
C VAL A 72 -9.33 1.79 -13.61
N GLY A 73 -8.65 0.68 -13.30
CA GLY A 73 -7.73 0.01 -14.21
C GLY A 73 -6.32 0.60 -14.22
N VAL A 74 -6.10 1.74 -13.55
CA VAL A 74 -4.80 2.41 -13.49
C VAL A 74 -4.22 2.32 -12.08
N SER A 75 -2.96 1.88 -11.97
CA SER A 75 -2.22 1.86 -10.71
C SER A 75 -1.98 3.28 -10.17
N LEU A 76 -1.99 3.43 -8.85
CA LEU A 76 -1.74 4.72 -8.22
C LEU A 76 -0.26 5.11 -8.37
N SER A 77 -0.02 6.37 -8.73
CA SER A 77 1.32 6.96 -8.68
C SER A 77 1.82 7.09 -7.25
N SER A 78 3.14 7.16 -7.06
CA SER A 78 3.75 7.37 -5.74
C SER A 78 3.21 8.62 -5.03
N GLN A 79 2.91 9.69 -5.78
CA GLN A 79 2.30 10.91 -5.26
C GLN A 79 0.86 10.67 -4.78
N GLN A 80 0.05 9.90 -5.50
CA GLN A 80 -1.30 9.54 -5.07
C GLN A 80 -1.27 8.64 -3.84
N VAL A 81 -0.34 7.68 -3.78
CA VAL A 81 -0.16 6.83 -2.59
C VAL A 81 0.26 7.67 -1.38
N ALA A 82 1.19 8.60 -1.54
CA ALA A 82 1.63 9.49 -0.46
C ALA A 82 0.53 10.44 0.02
N ALA A 83 -0.44 10.77 -0.83
CA ALA A 83 -1.57 11.62 -0.50
C ALA A 83 -2.77 10.86 0.11
N LEU A 84 -2.70 9.53 0.24
CA LEU A 84 -3.74 8.73 0.88
C LEU A 84 -3.80 9.05 2.38
N THR A 85 -5.01 9.38 2.85
CA THR A 85 -5.31 9.59 4.28
C THR A 85 -5.84 8.34 4.97
N HIS A 86 -6.37 7.39 4.20
CA HIS A 86 -6.92 6.13 4.68
C HIS A 86 -6.49 4.99 3.75
N ASP A 87 -6.38 3.78 4.27
CA ASP A 87 -6.10 2.61 3.44
C ASP A 87 -7.23 2.37 2.47
N ILE A 88 -6.89 1.93 1.27
CA ILE A 88 -7.85 1.65 0.22
C ILE A 88 -7.57 0.32 -0.47
N VAL A 89 -8.61 -0.21 -1.11
CA VAL A 89 -8.46 -1.21 -2.17
C VAL A 89 -8.86 -0.56 -3.48
N TRP A 90 -8.00 -0.68 -4.48
CA TRP A 90 -8.23 -0.14 -5.81
C TRP A 90 -8.20 -1.24 -6.87
N LEU A 91 -8.91 -1.05 -7.97
CA LEU A 91 -8.94 -2.00 -9.08
C LEU A 91 -7.97 -1.56 -10.17
N GLU A 92 -7.02 -2.43 -10.47
CA GLU A 92 -5.99 -2.22 -11.49
C GLU A 92 -6.09 -3.26 -12.58
N GLU A 93 -5.70 -2.88 -13.79
CA GLU A 93 -5.65 -3.82 -14.91
C GLU A 93 -4.32 -4.59 -14.89
N HIS A 94 -4.40 -5.92 -14.85
CA HIS A 94 -3.25 -6.81 -14.91
C HIS A 94 -3.48 -7.90 -15.95
N GLU A 95 -2.41 -8.31 -16.63
CA GLU A 95 -2.44 -9.47 -17.52
C GLU A 95 -2.30 -10.76 -16.71
N VAL A 96 -3.34 -11.59 -16.73
CA VAL A 96 -3.36 -12.90 -16.06
C VAL A 96 -3.71 -13.96 -17.09
N ASN A 97 -2.78 -14.89 -17.34
CA ASN A 97 -2.93 -15.95 -18.35
C ASN A 97 -3.27 -15.41 -19.77
N GLY A 98 -2.71 -14.27 -20.16
CA GLY A 98 -2.95 -13.65 -21.48
C GLY A 98 -4.26 -12.86 -21.57
N GLU A 99 -4.99 -12.68 -20.45
CA GLU A 99 -6.20 -11.88 -20.39
C GLU A 99 -6.00 -10.66 -19.49
N MET A 100 -6.41 -9.48 -19.97
CA MET A 100 -6.45 -8.27 -19.15
C MET A 100 -7.64 -8.35 -18.20
N VAL A 101 -7.37 -8.34 -16.90
CA VAL A 101 -8.38 -8.44 -15.85
C VAL A 101 -8.19 -7.38 -14.77
N LEU A 102 -9.28 -6.96 -14.16
CA LEU A 102 -9.25 -6.10 -12.98
C LEU A 102 -8.91 -6.91 -11.74
N VAL A 103 -7.89 -6.45 -11.02
CA VAL A 103 -7.36 -7.05 -9.79
C VAL A 103 -7.49 -6.05 -8.63
N PRO A 104 -8.02 -6.46 -7.47
CA PRO A 104 -8.03 -5.62 -6.28
C PRO A 104 -6.64 -5.58 -5.65
N VAL A 105 -6.09 -4.36 -5.56
CA VAL A 105 -4.77 -4.07 -4.99
C VAL A 105 -4.94 -3.23 -3.74
N LEU A 106 -4.22 -3.61 -2.67
CA LEU A 106 -4.20 -2.91 -1.39
C LEU A 106 -3.18 -1.76 -1.43
N TYR A 107 -3.64 -0.55 -1.12
CA TYR A 107 -2.81 0.61 -0.85
C TYR A 107 -2.99 1.05 0.60
N LEU A 108 -1.87 1.25 1.29
CA LEU A 108 -1.87 1.67 2.68
C LEU A 108 -1.58 3.16 2.76
N ALA A 109 -2.39 3.87 3.56
CA ALA A 109 -2.12 5.27 3.86
C ALA A 109 -0.94 5.40 4.82
N GLN A 110 -0.27 6.55 4.72
CA GLN A 110 0.73 6.98 5.68
C GLN A 110 0.02 7.29 7.00
N ALA A 111 0.07 6.37 7.96
CA ALA A 111 -0.40 6.65 9.31
C ALA A 111 0.81 6.91 10.20
N ASP A 112 0.82 8.05 10.89
CA ASP A 112 1.89 8.52 11.80
C ASP A 112 2.30 7.49 12.87
N ASN A 113 1.45 6.48 13.12
CA ASN A 113 1.67 5.45 14.14
C ASN A 113 1.60 4.01 13.60
N ARG A 114 1.51 3.83 12.28
CA ARG A 114 1.77 2.53 11.68
C ARG A 114 3.25 2.40 11.43
N LEU A 115 3.75 1.19 11.62
CA LEU A 115 5.12 0.82 11.27
C LEU A 115 5.26 0.89 9.74
N GLY A 116 5.43 2.11 9.24
CA GLY A 116 5.99 2.45 7.94
C GLY A 116 5.09 2.32 6.72
N PRO A 117 5.27 3.19 5.70
CA PRO A 117 4.89 2.84 4.34
C PRO A 117 5.84 1.80 3.73
N THR A 118 5.24 0.66 3.41
CA THR A 118 5.47 -0.14 2.20
C THR A 118 6.90 -0.63 1.90
N GLY A 119 7.34 -1.72 2.53
CA GLY A 119 8.22 -2.66 1.81
C GLY A 119 9.16 -3.51 2.67
N ALA A 120 9.77 -2.91 3.69
CA ALA A 120 10.65 -3.57 4.66
C ALA A 120 10.80 -2.63 5.86
N LEU A 121 10.84 -3.16 7.08
CA LEU A 121 11.16 -2.39 8.29
C LEU A 121 12.53 -2.80 8.80
N ILE A 122 13.43 -1.84 8.93
CA ILE A 122 14.70 -1.99 9.66
C ILE A 122 14.58 -1.11 10.90
N ALA A 123 14.51 -1.75 12.07
CA ALA A 123 14.32 -1.07 13.34
C ALA A 123 15.36 -1.49 14.39
N GLY A 124 15.82 -0.54 15.19
CA GLY A 124 16.75 -0.77 16.30
C GLY A 124 16.80 0.41 17.26
N ASN A 125 17.52 0.26 18.38
CA ASN A 125 17.84 1.41 19.22
C ASN A 125 18.79 2.36 18.47
N ASP A 126 19.76 1.81 17.75
CA ASP A 126 20.62 2.52 16.82
C ASP A 126 20.69 1.71 15.53
N VAL A 127 20.69 2.37 14.38
CA VAL A 127 20.70 1.75 13.05
C VAL A 127 21.88 2.31 12.24
N SER A 128 22.73 1.44 11.71
CA SER A 128 23.84 1.82 10.83
C SER A 128 23.80 1.00 9.56
N LEU A 129 23.69 1.68 8.41
CA LEU A 129 23.62 1.10 7.08
C LEU A 129 24.79 1.60 6.25
N ILE A 130 25.53 0.68 5.61
CA ILE A 130 26.66 1.02 4.76
C ILE A 130 26.53 0.23 3.46
N ALA A 131 26.34 0.94 2.35
CA ALA A 131 26.28 0.38 1.01
C ALA A 131 27.56 0.74 0.23
N GLY A 132 28.16 -0.26 -0.43
CA GLY A 132 29.41 -0.05 -1.18
C GLY A 132 29.26 0.78 -2.45
N GLN A 133 28.07 0.86 -3.03
CA GLN A 133 27.76 1.72 -4.17
C GLN A 133 26.48 2.52 -3.91
N ASN A 134 25.30 1.99 -4.20
CA ASN A 134 24.04 2.71 -4.01
C ASN A 134 23.25 2.16 -2.81
N LEU A 135 22.58 3.07 -2.08
CA LEU A 135 21.58 2.74 -1.07
C LEU A 135 20.21 3.24 -1.53
N ASP A 136 19.41 2.32 -2.08
CA ASP A 136 18.04 2.61 -2.52
C ASP A 136 17.05 2.11 -1.44
N ASN A 137 16.64 3.00 -0.54
CA ASN A 137 15.62 2.67 0.45
C ASN A 137 14.22 3.02 -0.04
N VAL A 138 13.37 2.02 -0.17
CA VAL A 138 11.93 2.18 -0.46
C VAL A 138 11.04 1.85 0.74
N GLY A 139 11.62 1.30 1.82
CA GLY A 139 10.93 0.88 3.04
C GLY A 139 11.12 1.85 4.21
N THR A 140 10.96 1.37 5.43
CA THR A 140 11.10 2.18 6.65
C THR A 140 12.37 1.85 7.42
N LEU A 141 13.17 2.86 7.71
CA LEU A 141 14.33 2.79 8.60
C LEU A 141 14.00 3.56 9.88
N ARG A 142 13.95 2.89 11.03
CA ARG A 142 13.58 3.51 12.32
C ARG A 142 14.63 3.23 13.40
N ALA A 143 15.20 4.28 13.98
CA ALA A 143 16.07 4.18 15.14
C ALA A 143 15.45 4.89 16.36
N ALA A 144 15.43 4.24 17.52
CA ALA A 144 14.97 4.90 18.75
C ALA A 144 15.92 6.03 19.19
N ASN A 145 17.21 5.93 18.88
CA ASN A 145 18.24 6.93 19.15
C ASN A 145 18.86 7.41 17.83
N ASN A 146 19.89 6.73 17.31
CA ASN A 146 20.65 7.23 16.16
C ASN A 146 20.49 6.37 14.91
N LEU A 147 20.37 7.02 13.76
CA LEU A 147 20.38 6.39 12.45
C LEU A 147 21.48 6.99 11.59
N SER A 148 22.36 6.14 11.05
CA SER A 148 23.35 6.53 10.04
C SER A 148 23.19 5.66 8.79
N ALA A 149 23.11 6.26 7.61
CA ALA A 149 23.19 5.55 6.34
C ALA A 149 24.26 6.17 5.46
N ALA A 150 25.14 5.34 4.90
CA ALA A 150 26.22 5.76 4.02
C ALA A 150 26.18 4.96 2.71
N ALA A 151 26.32 5.64 1.58
CA ALA A 151 26.47 5.04 0.26
C ALA A 151 27.78 5.47 -0.40
N GLY A 152 28.40 4.56 -1.16
CA GLY A 152 29.63 4.88 -1.90
C GLY A 152 29.42 5.80 -3.10
N ASN A 153 28.20 5.87 -3.63
CA ASN A 153 27.83 6.69 -4.79
C ASN A 153 26.51 7.44 -4.55
N ASP A 154 25.36 6.77 -4.60
CA ASP A 154 24.05 7.42 -4.44
C ASP A 154 23.25 6.86 -3.26
N LEU A 155 22.65 7.75 -2.48
CA LEU A 155 21.67 7.42 -1.45
C LEU A 155 20.31 7.96 -1.87
N VAL A 156 19.41 7.07 -2.27
CA VAL A 156 18.05 7.41 -2.67
C VAL A 156 17.09 6.85 -1.64
N ASN A 157 16.44 7.75 -0.91
CA ASN A 157 15.36 7.39 0.00
C ASN A 157 14.01 7.77 -0.60
N SER A 158 13.21 6.78 -0.96
CA SER A 158 11.81 6.90 -1.37
C SER A 158 10.82 6.42 -0.31
N GLY A 159 11.33 5.89 0.83
CA GLY A 159 10.54 5.46 1.98
C GLY A 159 10.68 6.37 3.21
N LEU A 160 10.34 5.87 4.40
CA LEU A 160 10.42 6.64 5.66
C LEU A 160 11.75 6.41 6.37
N ILE A 161 12.38 7.48 6.83
CA ILE A 161 13.55 7.41 7.72
C ILE A 161 13.26 8.21 8.97
N GLU A 162 13.36 7.57 10.13
CA GLU A 162 13.07 8.16 11.42
C GLU A 162 14.16 7.82 12.43
N ALA A 163 14.66 8.83 13.14
CA ALA A 163 15.59 8.67 14.25
C ALA A 163 15.11 9.49 15.43
N GLY A 164 15.08 8.89 16.63
CA GLY A 164 14.63 9.59 17.84
C GLY A 164 15.61 10.65 18.36
N ASN A 165 16.88 10.62 17.91
CA ASN A 165 17.91 11.60 18.29
C ASN A 165 18.67 12.15 17.08
N ARG A 166 19.53 11.34 16.43
CA ARG A 166 20.41 11.82 15.35
C ARG A 166 20.21 11.02 14.06
N LEU A 167 20.09 11.74 12.95
CA LEU A 167 20.00 11.19 11.60
C LEU A 167 21.18 11.70 10.76
N ASP A 168 22.02 10.79 10.27
CA ASP A 168 23.16 11.08 9.39
C ASP A 168 23.00 10.30 8.06
N LEU A 169 22.99 11.02 6.94
CA LEU A 169 22.90 10.46 5.58
C LEU A 169 24.11 10.95 4.76
N LEU A 170 24.94 10.02 4.28
CA LEU A 170 26.25 10.28 3.67
C LEU A 170 26.43 9.62 2.32
#